data_AF-A0AAW5ES27-F1
#
_entry.id   AF-A0AAW5ES27-F1
#
_cell.length_a   1.000
_cell.length_b   1.000
_cell.length_c   1.000
_cell.angle_alpha   90.00
_cell.angle_beta   90.00
_cell.angle_gamma   90.00
#
_symmetry.space_group_name_H-M   'P 1'
#
loop_
_entity.id
_entity.type
_entity.pdbx_description
1 polymer ?
#
loop_
_entity_poly.entity_id
_entity_poly.type
_entity_poly.pdbx_seq_one_letter_code
_entity_poly.pdbx_strand_id
1 'polypeptide(L)' 'MATAIPKISLSSSRDIPFNRLLLSQSSVRRVKSGLSIEELDHDIERRRLLRRLA' A
#
# COMPACT_ATOMS: atom_id res chain seq x y z
N MET A 1 37.45 1.72 0.98
CA MET A 1 36.58 2.69 1.69
C MET A 1 35.14 2.24 1.50
N ALA A 2 34.38 2.01 2.58
CA ALA A 2 32.99 1.56 2.47
C ALA A 2 32.08 2.75 2.13
N THR A 3 31.27 2.63 1.08
CA THR A 3 30.27 3.64 0.70
C THR A 3 29.12 3.60 1.70
N ALA A 4 28.87 4.72 2.38
CA ALA A 4 27.74 4.83 3.29
C ALA A 4 26.43 4.73 2.49
N ILE A 5 25.55 3.81 2.89
CA ILE A 5 24.23 3.65 2.28
C ILE A 5 23.41 4.91 2.63
N PRO A 6 22.91 5.66 1.63
CA PRO A 6 22.10 6.84 1.88
C PRO A 6 20.83 6.47 2.63
N LYS A 7 20.60 7.14 3.75
CA LYS A 7 19.44 6.90 4.60
C LYS A 7 18.19 7.39 3.88
N ILE A 8 17.27 6.48 3.56
CA ILE A 8 16.00 6.83 2.93
C ILE A 8 15.14 7.56 3.97
N SER A 9 14.90 8.85 3.75
CA SER A 9 13.95 9.62 4.54
C SER A 9 12.54 9.35 4.00
N LEU A 10 11.73 8.65 4.81
CA LEU A 10 10.32 8.45 4.48
C LEU A 10 9.54 9.72 4.82
N SER A 11 8.67 10.16 3.91
CA SER A 11 7.73 11.25 4.19
C SER A 11 6.82 10.87 5.36
N SER A 12 6.48 11.85 6.21
CA SER A 12 5.49 11.64 7.25
C SER A 12 4.15 11.20 6.63
N SER A 13 3.61 10.11 7.18
CA SER A 13 2.26 9.66 6.86
C SER A 13 1.27 10.78 7.16
N ARG A 14 0.45 11.16 6.19
CA ARG A 14 -0.74 11.98 6.41
C ARG A 14 -1.97 11.11 6.21
N ASP A 15 -2.95 11.27 7.09
CA ASP A 15 -4.23 10.57 6.96
C ASP A 15 -5.04 11.19 5.81
N ILE A 16 -5.64 10.35 4.98
CA ILE A 16 -6.48 10.76 3.87
C ILE A 16 -7.91 10.29 4.17
N PRO A 17 -8.87 11.22 4.28
CA PRO A 17 -10.28 10.86 4.43
C PRO A 17 -10.77 9.97 3.28
N PHE A 18 -11.52 8.91 3.58
CA PHE A 18 -11.95 7.91 2.60
C PHE A 18 -12.78 8.51 1.46
N ASN A 19 -13.59 9.54 1.75
CA ASN A 19 -14.39 10.25 0.77
C ASN A 19 -13.57 11.06 -0.26
N ARG A 20 -12.25 11.20 -0.06
CA ARG A 20 -11.33 11.83 -1.01
C ARG A 20 -10.54 10.81 -1.83
N LEU A 21 -10.74 9.52 -1.61
CA LEU A 21 -10.11 8.46 -2.38
C LEU A 21 -10.85 8.30 -3.71
N LEU A 22 -10.12 8.42 -4.82
CA LEU A 22 -10.59 8.14 -6.16
C LEU A 22 -9.88 6.88 -6.67
N LEU A 23 -10.60 6.05 -7.42
CA LEU A 23 -10.03 4.85 -8.02
C LEU A 23 -9.03 5.23 -9.10
N SER A 24 -7.75 5.23 -8.75
CA SER A 24 -6.68 5.38 -9.73
C SER A 24 -6.47 4.08 -10.48
N GLN A 25 -6.52 4.14 -11.81
CA GLN A 25 -6.24 2.99 -12.69
C GLN A 25 -4.83 2.41 -12.47
N SER A 26 -3.88 3.20 -11.97
CA SER A 26 -2.53 2.74 -11.61
C SER A 26 -2.47 2.00 -10.27
N SER A 27 -3.45 2.21 -9.37
CA SER A 27 -3.60 1.52 -8.09
C SER A 27 -4.56 0.33 -8.17
N VAL A 28 -5.28 0.18 -9.28
CA VAL A 28 -5.99 -1.06 -9.60
C VAL A 28 -4.94 -2.14 -9.78
N ARG A 29 -4.74 -2.94 -8.73
CA ARG A 29 -4.18 -4.28 -8.88
C ARG A 29 -5.13 -4.98 -9.84
N ARG A 30 -4.81 -4.98 -11.15
CA ARG A 30 -5.43 -5.89 -12.11
C ARG A 30 -5.45 -7.23 -11.40
N VAL A 31 -6.58 -7.91 -11.36
CA VAL A 31 -6.82 -9.21 -10.72
C VAL A 31 -5.74 -10.22 -11.18
N LYS A 32 -4.53 -10.10 -10.63
CA LYS A 32 -3.29 -10.73 -11.08
C LYS A 32 -2.53 -11.34 -9.90
N SER A 33 -2.95 -11.10 -8.66
CA SER A 33 -2.43 -11.85 -7.52
C SER A 33 -3.03 -13.25 -7.41
N GLY A 34 -4.05 -13.62 -8.21
CA GLY A 34 -4.70 -14.92 -8.13
C GLY A 34 -5.45 -15.18 -6.82
N LEU A 35 -5.44 -14.20 -5.90
CA LEU A 35 -6.13 -14.22 -4.61
C LEU A 35 -7.56 -13.71 -4.77
N SER A 36 -8.48 -14.34 -4.07
CA SER A 36 -9.88 -13.90 -4.03
C SER A 36 -10.02 -12.61 -3.21
N ILE A 37 -11.16 -11.92 -3.34
CA ILE A 37 -11.44 -10.71 -2.56
C ILE A 37 -11.56 -11.07 -1.08
N GLU A 38 -12.12 -12.23 -0.78
CA GLU A 38 -12.32 -12.75 0.57
C GLU A 38 -10.98 -13.10 1.25
N GLU A 39 -10.04 -13.70 0.52
CA GLU A 39 -8.69 -13.94 1.03
C GLU A 39 -7.96 -12.62 1.32
N LEU A 40 -8.15 -11.61 0.45
CA LEU A 40 -7.57 -10.29 0.63
C LEU A 40 -8.18 -9.57 1.85
N ASP A 41 -9.49 -9.71 2.08
CA ASP A 41 -10.19 -9.15 3.23
C ASP A 41 -9.64 -9.74 4.53
N HIS A 42 -9.53 -11.07 4.60
CA HIS A 42 -8.97 -11.76 5.76
C HIS A 42 -7.52 -11.33 6.06
N ASP A 43 -6.68 -11.15 5.02
CA ASP A 43 -5.30 -10.69 5.18
C ASP A 43 -5.21 -9.22 5.62
N ILE A 44 -6.12 -8.35 5.15
CA ILE A 44 -6.21 -6.95 5.62
C ILE A 44 -6.63 -6.91 7.09
N GLU A 45 -7.59 -7.74 7.48
CA GLU A 45 -8.09 -7.84 8.85
C GLU A 45 -6.99 -8.36 9.81
N ARG A 46 -6.24 -9.38 9.38
CA ARG A 46 -5.13 -9.98 10.14
C ARG A 46 -3.90 -9.09 10.25
N ARG A 47 -3.49 -8.42 9.17
CA ARG A 47 -2.14 -7.80 9.06
C ARG A 47 -2.17 -6.28 9.02
N ARG A 48 -3.36 -5.67 8.99
CA ARG A 48 -3.57 -4.26 8.59
C ARG A 48 -2.99 -3.97 7.20
N LEU A 49 -3.32 -2.80 6.65
CA LEU A 49 -2.91 -2.40 5.29
C LEU A 49 -1.38 -2.37 5.16
N LEU A 50 -0.78 -3.42 4.59
CA LEU A 50 0.67 -3.57 4.44
C LEU A 50 1.30 -2.62 3.42
N ARG A 51 0.50 -2.02 2.53
CA ARG A 51 0.98 -1.08 1.51
C ARG A 51 0.04 0.11 1.39
N ARG A 52 0.56 1.31 1.65
CA ARG A 52 -0.17 2.57 1.46
C ARG A 52 -0.29 2.92 -0.02
N LEU A 53 -1.33 3.68 -0.35
CA LEU A 53 -1.47 4.38 -1.62
C LEU A 53 -0.38 5.46 -1.67
N ALA A 54 0.44 5.45 -2.72
CA ALA A 54 1.43 6.48 -3.01
C ALA A 54 0.81 7.54 -3.93
#